data_AF-A0A382P1B5-F1
#
_entry.id   AF-A0A382P1B5-F1
#
_cell.length_a   1.000
_cell.length_b   1.000
_cell.length_c   1.000
_cell.angle_alpha   90.00
_cell.angle_beta   90.00
_cell.angle_gamma   90.00
#
_symmetry.space_group_name_H-M   'P 1'
#
loop_
_entity.id
_entity.type
_entity.pdbx_description
1 polymer ?
#
loop_
_entity_poly.entity_id
_entity_poly.type
_entity_poly.pdbx_seq_one_letter_code
_entity_poly.pdbx_strand_id
1 'polypeptide(L)'
;MGLVLRHHLDGLWLESRIIETEAYLLEERGSHASLGETPSRRALFMEAGTIYMYYARGGDSFNFSCHGPGNAVLVKAGIPHPPDLRDSEMLQVMHQRNPINGRQREPGKLCSGQTLFCKALGLRVPDWNQKRLIPGTLE
;
A
#
# COMPACT_ATOMS: atom_id res chain seq x y z
N MET A 1 11.23 0.38 8.52
CA MET A 1 10.37 -0.77 8.89
C MET A 1 9.68 -0.47 10.21
N GLY A 2 8.41 -0.85 10.38
CA GLY A 2 7.64 -0.59 11.61
C GLY A 2 6.81 0.71 11.61
N LEU A 3 6.82 1.48 10.51
CA LEU A 3 5.93 2.62 10.32
C LEU A 3 4.48 2.16 10.16
N VAL A 4 3.54 3.00 10.55
CA VAL A 4 2.11 2.77 10.39
C VAL A 4 1.60 3.62 9.23
N LEU A 5 1.02 2.97 8.22
CA LEU A 5 0.23 3.66 7.21
C LEU A 5 -1.19 3.82 7.74
N ARG A 6 -1.73 5.03 7.63
CA ARG A 6 -3.08 5.39 8.04
C ARG A 6 -3.83 5.95 6.82
N HIS A 7 -5.05 5.50 6.62
CA HIS A 7 -5.93 6.01 5.56
C HIS A 7 -7.30 6.28 6.17
N HIS A 8 -7.73 7.54 6.11
CA HIS A 8 -9.06 7.93 6.56
C HIS A 8 -10.07 7.65 5.44
N LEU A 9 -11.04 6.80 5.74
CA LEU A 9 -12.04 6.35 4.79
C LEU A 9 -13.41 6.37 5.47
N ASP A 10 -14.35 7.12 4.90
CA ASP A 10 -15.74 7.21 5.38
C ASP A 10 -15.87 7.54 6.88
N GLY A 11 -14.99 8.40 7.41
CA GLY A 11 -15.00 8.82 8.82
C GLY A 11 -14.24 7.88 9.77
N LEU A 12 -13.58 6.85 9.23
CA LEU A 12 -12.85 5.85 10.00
C LEU A 12 -11.39 5.76 9.56
N TRP A 13 -10.48 5.69 10.52
CA TRP A 13 -9.07 5.45 10.25
C TRP A 13 -8.80 3.95 10.07
N LEU A 14 -8.28 3.59 8.90
CA LEU A 14 -7.74 2.27 8.62
C LEU A 14 -6.23 2.30 8.76
N GLU A 15 -5.68 1.41 9.59
CA GLU A 15 -4.28 1.47 9.98
C GLU A 15 -3.58 0.12 9.84
N SER A 16 -2.38 0.13 9.27
CA SER A 16 -1.53 -1.05 9.21
C SER A 16 -0.07 -0.70 9.44
N ARG A 17 0.57 -1.43 10.36
CA ARG A 17 2.01 -1.39 10.54
C ARG A 17 2.67 -2.18 9.41
N ILE A 18 3.58 -1.53 8.69
CA ILE A 18 4.36 -2.14 7.62
C ILE A 18 5.41 -3.08 8.22
N ILE A 19 5.38 -4.35 7.82
CA ILE A 19 6.27 -5.41 8.30
C ILE A 19 7.11 -6.06 7.19
N GLU A 20 6.87 -5.72 5.93
CA GLU A 20 7.64 -6.25 4.81
C GLU A 20 7.62 -5.25 3.65
N THR A 21 8.79 -5.01 3.06
CA THR A 21 8.98 -4.10 1.93
C THR A 21 9.98 -4.71 0.96
N GLU A 22 9.83 -4.43 -0.33
CA GLU A 22 10.78 -4.80 -1.38
C GLU A 22 11.32 -3.52 -2.03
N ALA A 23 12.64 -3.39 -2.17
CA ALA A 23 13.26 -2.27 -2.89
C ALA A 23 13.43 -2.64 -4.36
N TYR A 24 13.27 -1.65 -5.24
CA TYR A 24 13.48 -1.76 -6.67
C TYR A 24 14.34 -0.61 -7.16
N LEU A 25 15.45 -0.92 -7.82
CA LEU A 25 16.35 0.06 -8.44
C LEU A 25 16.09 0.14 -9.95
N LEU A 26 16.41 1.27 -10.57
CA LEU A 26 16.19 1.50 -12.01
C LEU A 26 16.87 0.42 -12.88
N GLU A 27 18.09 0.04 -12.52
CA GLU A 27 18.92 -0.95 -13.22
C GLU A 27 18.42 -2.39 -13.09
N GLU A 28 17.53 -2.66 -12.13
CA GLU A 28 17.02 -4.01 -11.89
C GLU A 28 15.93 -4.37 -12.90
N ARG A 29 16.09 -5.50 -13.59
CA ARG A 29 15.08 -6.01 -14.52
C ARG A 29 13.72 -6.29 -13.87
N GLY A 30 13.70 -6.48 -12.54
CA GLY A 30 12.47 -6.63 -11.76
C GLY A 30 11.73 -5.31 -11.53
N SER A 31 12.38 -4.17 -11.74
CA SER A 31 11.78 -2.84 -11.59
C SER A 31 10.98 -2.46 -12.82
N HIS A 32 9.77 -1.92 -12.62
CA HIS A 32 8.99 -1.33 -13.69
C HIS A 32 9.67 -0.13 -14.34
N ALA A 33 10.57 0.56 -13.62
CA ALA A 33 11.32 1.68 -14.16
C ALA A 33 12.33 1.26 -15.22
N SER A 34 12.86 0.03 -15.15
CA SER A 34 13.81 -0.51 -16.15
C SER A 34 13.22 -0.59 -17.56
N LEU A 35 11.89 -0.61 -17.67
CA LEU A 35 11.16 -0.61 -18.93
C LEU A 35 10.97 0.80 -19.53
N GLY A 36 11.57 1.83 -18.91
CA GLY A 36 11.46 3.23 -19.32
C GLY A 36 10.28 3.98 -18.70
N GLU A 37 10.18 5.26 -19.03
CA GLU A 37 9.12 6.13 -18.53
C GLU A 37 7.88 6.11 -19.43
N THR A 38 6.70 6.00 -18.81
CA THR A 38 5.39 6.15 -19.46
C THR A 38 4.44 6.90 -18.53
N PRO A 39 3.28 7.40 -19.02
CA PRO A 39 2.30 8.07 -18.15
C PRO A 39 1.90 7.24 -16.92
N SER A 40 1.79 5.92 -17.06
CA SER A 40 1.49 5.00 -15.96
C SER A 40 2.63 4.81 -14.95
N ARG A 41 3.89 5.00 -15.38
CA ARG A 41 5.11 4.83 -14.57
C ARG A 41 5.71 6.15 -14.10
N ARG A 42 5.13 7.29 -14.50
CA ARG A 42 5.60 8.64 -14.20
C ARG A 42 5.94 8.85 -12.71
N ALA A 43 5.13 8.29 -11.81
CA ALA A 43 5.36 8.36 -10.36
C ALA A 43 6.76 7.90 -9.93
N LEU A 44 7.32 6.87 -10.57
CA LEU A 44 8.66 6.34 -10.26
C LEU A 44 9.78 7.34 -10.55
N PHE A 45 9.53 8.31 -11.44
CA PHE A 45 10.50 9.33 -11.86
C PHE A 45 10.18 10.71 -11.24
N MET A 46 9.12 10.81 -10.44
CA MET A 46 8.76 12.01 -9.68
C MET A 46 9.57 12.11 -8.38
N GLU A 47 9.40 13.21 -7.65
CA GLU A 47 10.05 13.44 -6.35
C GLU A 47 9.85 12.25 -5.40
N ALA A 48 10.88 11.93 -4.61
CA ALA A 48 10.82 10.86 -3.62
C ALA A 48 9.63 11.03 -2.66
N GLY A 49 8.98 9.91 -2.32
CA GLY A 49 7.75 9.87 -1.55
C GLY A 49 6.48 10.04 -2.38
N THR A 50 6.58 10.11 -3.71
CA THR A 50 5.42 10.03 -4.61
C THR A 50 4.89 8.60 -4.62
N ILE A 51 3.58 8.45 -4.46
CA ILE A 51 2.89 7.17 -4.50
C ILE A 51 2.90 6.64 -5.93
N TYR A 52 3.44 5.44 -6.10
CA TYR A 52 3.33 4.67 -7.33
C TYR A 52 2.41 3.47 -7.10
N MET A 53 1.27 3.47 -7.78
CA MET A 53 0.35 2.34 -7.78
C MET A 53 0.12 1.79 -9.17
N TYR A 54 -0.04 0.48 -9.23
CA TYR A 54 -0.39 -0.25 -10.44
C TYR A 54 -1.25 -1.46 -10.12
N TYR A 55 -1.91 -2.01 -11.14
CA TYR A 55 -2.67 -3.25 -11.01
C TYR A 55 -1.73 -4.45 -11.11
N ALA A 56 -1.46 -5.11 -9.99
CA ALA A 56 -0.78 -6.38 -9.93
C ALA A 56 -1.76 -7.55 -10.16
N ARG A 57 -1.22 -8.77 -10.31
CA ARG A 57 -2.04 -9.98 -10.35
C ARG A 57 -2.79 -10.12 -9.03
N GLY A 58 -4.11 -9.88 -9.06
CA GLY A 58 -5.00 -10.00 -7.90
C GLY A 58 -5.42 -8.67 -7.24
N GLY A 59 -5.01 -7.51 -7.75
CA GLY A 59 -5.50 -6.20 -7.31
C GLY A 59 -4.46 -5.08 -7.34
N ASP A 60 -4.76 -3.99 -6.65
CA ASP A 60 -3.88 -2.83 -6.50
C ASP A 60 -2.57 -3.18 -5.77
N SER A 61 -1.48 -2.48 -6.13
CA SER A 61 -0.15 -2.61 -5.52
C SER A 61 0.35 -1.22 -5.16
N PHE A 62 0.98 -1.07 -3.98
CA PHE A 62 1.30 0.22 -3.38
C PHE A 62 2.80 0.39 -3.14
N ASN A 63 3.38 1.42 -3.76
CA ASN A 63 4.82 1.70 -3.74
C ASN A 63 5.05 3.19 -3.52
N PHE A 64 6.28 3.55 -3.16
CA PHE A 64 6.76 4.92 -3.14
C PHE A 64 7.97 5.07 -4.04
N SER A 65 8.04 6.15 -4.82
CA SER A 65 9.29 6.60 -5.41
C SER A 65 10.30 6.94 -4.30
N CYS A 66 11.56 6.71 -4.58
CA CYS A 66 12.67 6.90 -3.66
C CYS A 66 13.70 7.86 -4.25
N HIS A 67 14.78 8.13 -3.51
CA HIS A 67 15.86 8.94 -4.03
C HIS A 67 16.48 8.30 -5.28
N GLY A 68 16.65 9.09 -6.33
CA GLY A 68 17.10 8.64 -7.65
C GLY A 68 15.94 8.27 -8.58
N PRO A 69 15.99 8.67 -9.87
CA PRO A 69 14.92 8.41 -10.82
C PRO A 69 14.70 6.90 -11.01
N GLY A 70 13.45 6.46 -10.91
CA GLY A 70 13.08 5.06 -11.13
C GLY A 70 13.25 4.15 -9.91
N ASN A 71 13.87 4.62 -8.83
CA ASN A 71 14.01 3.86 -7.60
C ASN A 71 12.70 3.88 -6.81
N ALA A 72 12.33 2.75 -6.22
CA ALA A 72 11.10 2.64 -5.46
C ALA A 72 11.17 1.60 -4.33
N VAL A 73 10.20 1.68 -3.43
CA VAL A 73 9.94 0.67 -2.41
C VAL A 73 8.48 0.25 -2.50
N LEU A 74 8.25 -1.05 -2.65
CA LEU A 74 6.95 -1.72 -2.54
C LEU A 74 6.63 -2.00 -1.07
N VAL A 75 5.38 -1.75 -0.66
CA VAL A 75 4.84 -2.29 0.59
C VAL A 75 4.31 -3.70 0.33
N LYS A 76 5.03 -4.71 0.83
CA LYS A 76 4.72 -6.12 0.57
C LYS A 76 3.71 -6.67 1.57
N ALA A 77 3.85 -6.32 2.84
CA ALA A 77 2.93 -6.77 3.88
C ALA A 77 2.88 -5.82 5.08
N GLY A 78 1.79 -5.94 5.82
CA GLY A 78 1.54 -5.26 7.08
C GLY A 78 0.77 -6.15 8.05
N ILE A 79 0.52 -5.61 9.24
CA ILE A 79 -0.41 -6.15 10.24
C ILE A 79 -1.35 -5.00 10.64
N PRO A 80 -2.66 -5.23 10.85
CA PRO A 80 -3.55 -4.22 11.42
C PRO A 80 -2.97 -3.59 12.70
N HIS A 81 -3.17 -2.30 12.90
CA HIS A 81 -2.58 -1.55 14.01
C HIS A 81 -3.63 -0.70 14.75
N PRO A 82 -3.61 -0.63 16.10
CA PRO A 82 -2.90 -1.53 17.02
C PRO A 82 -3.35 -3.00 16.93
N PRO A 83 -2.46 -3.96 17.25
CA PRO A 83 -2.72 -5.40 17.05
C PRO A 83 -3.79 -5.97 18.00
N ASP A 84 -4.07 -5.30 19.11
CA ASP A 84 -4.99 -5.78 20.15
C ASP A 84 -6.44 -5.29 19.96
N LEU A 85 -6.75 -4.68 18.81
CA LEU A 85 -8.08 -4.15 18.49
C LEU A 85 -9.06 -5.21 17.98
N ARG A 86 -9.19 -6.31 18.73
CA ARG A 86 -10.25 -7.30 18.49
C ARG A 86 -11.60 -6.58 18.54
N ASP A 87 -12.44 -6.80 17.53
CA ASP A 87 -13.78 -6.21 17.40
C ASP A 87 -13.86 -4.69 17.17
N SER A 88 -12.75 -4.02 16.80
CA SER A 88 -12.82 -2.62 16.37
C SER A 88 -13.57 -2.45 15.05
N GLU A 89 -14.23 -1.30 14.88
CA GLU A 89 -14.88 -0.90 13.63
C GLU A 89 -13.90 -0.95 12.44
N MET A 90 -12.66 -0.51 12.66
CA MET A 90 -11.56 -0.62 11.70
C MET A 90 -11.40 -2.06 11.20
N LEU A 91 -11.29 -3.02 12.12
CA LEU A 91 -11.06 -4.41 11.77
C LEU A 91 -12.26 -5.00 11.02
N GLN A 92 -13.49 -4.63 11.40
CA GLN A 92 -14.69 -5.05 10.68
C GLN A 92 -14.71 -4.53 9.24
N VAL A 93 -14.38 -3.26 9.02
CA VAL A 93 -14.24 -2.69 7.67
C VAL A 93 -13.15 -3.38 6.88
N MET A 94 -11.96 -3.61 7.47
CA MET A 94 -10.88 -4.33 6.80
C MET A 94 -11.31 -5.76 6.38
N HIS A 95 -12.08 -6.46 7.22
CA HIS A 95 -12.61 -7.79 6.91
C HIS A 95 -13.63 -7.78 5.77
N GLN A 96 -14.56 -6.81 5.77
CA GLN A 96 -15.55 -6.67 4.70
C GLN A 96 -14.89 -6.43 3.34
N ARG A 97 -13.79 -5.66 3.32
CA ARG A 97 -13.04 -5.36 2.08
C ARG A 97 -12.14 -6.49 1.61
N ASN A 98 -11.66 -7.33 2.51
CA ASN A 98 -10.67 -8.35 2.19
C ASN A 98 -11.06 -9.78 2.61
N PRO A 99 -12.22 -10.31 2.14
CA PRO A 99 -12.61 -11.68 2.43
C PRO A 99 -11.72 -12.70 1.70
N ILE A 100 -11.83 -13.95 2.13
CA ILE A 100 -11.29 -15.11 1.42
C ILE A 100 -12.41 -16.12 1.20
N ASN A 101 -12.79 -16.37 -0.06
CA ASN A 101 -13.85 -17.31 -0.42
C ASN A 101 -15.16 -17.09 0.37
N GLY A 102 -15.56 -15.82 0.54
CA GLY A 102 -16.78 -15.45 1.30
C GLY A 102 -16.65 -15.54 2.82
N ARG A 103 -15.46 -15.83 3.36
CA ARG A 103 -15.19 -15.89 4.81
C ARG A 103 -14.24 -14.79 5.25
N GLN A 104 -14.28 -14.45 6.53
CA GLN A 104 -13.29 -13.57 7.14
C GLN A 104 -11.93 -14.27 7.20
N ARG A 105 -10.85 -13.50 6.96
CA ARG A 105 -9.47 -13.95 7.19
C ARG A 105 -9.15 -13.91 8.67
N GLU A 106 -8.11 -14.60 9.10
CA GLU A 106 -7.48 -14.30 10.39
C GLU A 106 -7.00 -12.83 10.41
N PRO A 107 -7.18 -12.07 11.50
CA PRO A 107 -6.79 -10.65 11.56
C PRO A 107 -5.35 -10.39 11.13
N GLY A 108 -4.39 -11.22 11.57
CA GLY A 108 -2.98 -11.12 11.20
C GLY A 108 -2.68 -11.42 9.71
N LYS A 109 -3.67 -11.89 8.94
CA LYS A 109 -3.56 -12.18 7.50
C LYS A 109 -4.28 -11.17 6.62
N LEU A 110 -4.90 -10.13 7.20
CA LEU A 110 -5.59 -9.08 6.44
C LEU A 110 -4.65 -8.27 5.55
N CYS A 111 -3.40 -8.09 5.98
CA CYS A 111 -2.42 -7.27 5.28
C CYS A 111 -1.19 -8.09 4.83
N SER A 112 -1.27 -9.43 4.79
CA SER A 112 -0.12 -10.32 4.56
C SER A 112 0.23 -10.52 3.07
N GLY A 113 0.21 -9.46 2.28
CA GLY A 113 0.55 -9.48 0.85
C GLY A 113 0.16 -8.16 0.17
N GLN A 114 0.88 -7.78 -0.89
CA GLN A 114 0.78 -6.42 -1.47
C GLN A 114 -0.65 -6.02 -1.87
N THR A 115 -1.41 -6.95 -2.47
CA THR A 115 -2.80 -6.70 -2.87
C THR A 115 -3.77 -6.80 -1.69
N LEU A 116 -3.45 -7.63 -0.69
CA LEU A 116 -4.24 -7.75 0.53
C LEU A 116 -4.12 -6.48 1.39
N PHE A 117 -2.91 -5.95 1.50
CA PHE A 117 -2.61 -4.67 2.15
C PHE A 117 -3.44 -3.54 1.54
N CYS A 118 -3.45 -3.41 0.21
CA CYS A 118 -4.26 -2.40 -0.47
C CYS A 118 -5.77 -2.61 -0.25
N LYS A 119 -6.27 -3.85 -0.34
CA LYS A 119 -7.69 -4.17 -0.12
C LYS A 119 -8.14 -3.78 1.29
N ALA A 120 -7.39 -4.23 2.30
CA ALA A 120 -7.73 -4.00 3.70
C ALA A 120 -7.75 -2.51 4.04
N LEU A 121 -6.80 -1.72 3.52
CA LEU A 121 -6.75 -0.27 3.72
C LEU A 121 -7.59 0.52 2.72
N GLY A 122 -8.19 -0.11 1.71
CA GLY A 122 -8.96 0.59 0.68
C GLY A 122 -8.16 1.52 -0.23
N LEU A 123 -6.88 1.21 -0.46
CA LEU A 123 -6.03 1.95 -1.39
C LEU A 123 -6.28 1.46 -2.81
N ARG A 124 -6.61 2.39 -3.72
CA ARG A 124 -6.89 2.08 -5.13
C ARG A 124 -6.04 2.94 -6.07
N VAL A 125 -5.60 2.34 -7.17
CA VAL A 125 -4.84 3.01 -8.24
C VAL A 125 -5.47 4.34 -8.71
N PRO A 126 -6.77 4.43 -9.07
CA PRO A 126 -7.37 5.67 -9.56
C PRO A 126 -7.39 6.80 -8.52
N ASP A 127 -7.37 6.46 -7.24
CA ASP A 127 -7.49 7.44 -6.17
C ASP A 127 -6.12 7.98 -5.73
N TRP A 128 -5.05 7.20 -5.86
CA TRP A 128 -3.79 7.45 -5.15
C TRP A 128 -2.54 7.52 -6.03
N ASN A 129 -2.55 6.97 -7.25
CA ASN A 129 -1.36 6.98 -8.09
C ASN A 129 -0.90 8.43 -8.38
N GLN A 130 0.41 8.68 -8.33
CA GLN A 130 1.04 9.99 -8.50
C GLN A 130 0.71 11.05 -7.43
N LYS A 131 -0.02 10.69 -6.36
CA LYS A 131 -0.20 11.57 -5.19
C LYS A 131 0.99 11.48 -4.25
N ARG A 132 1.06 12.37 -3.27
CA ARG A 132 2.04 12.33 -2.18
C ARG A 132 1.33 12.02 -0.87
N LEU A 133 2.01 11.31 0.03
CA LEU A 133 1.63 11.36 1.44
C LEU A 133 1.97 12.76 1.97
N ILE A 134 1.10 13.31 2.80
CA ILE A 134 1.37 14.55 3.50
C ILE A 134 1.73 14.17 4.95
N PRO A 135 3.02 14.21 5.34
CA PRO A 135 3.43 13.85 6.69
C PRO A 135 2.83 14.82 7.72
N GLY A 136 2.34 14.31 8.85
CA GLY A 136 1.88 15.14 9.96
C GLY A 136 0.47 15.74 9.82
N THR A 137 -0.17 15.60 8.66
CA THR A 137 -1.59 15.90 8.49
C THR A 137 -2.41 14.67 8.84
N LEU A 138 -3.13 14.77 9.94
CA LEU A 138 -4.27 13.92 10.28
C LEU A 138 -5.45 14.36 9.40
N GLU A 139 -5.54 13.86 8.17
CA GLU A 139 -6.74 14.04 7.32
C GLU A 139 -7.43 12.71 7.00
#